data_AF-A0A3P8KZL2-F1
#
_entry.id   AF-A0A3P8KZL2-F1
#
_cell.length_a   1.000
_cell.length_b   1.000
_cell.length_c   1.000
_cell.angle_alpha   90.00
_cell.angle_beta   90.00
_cell.angle_gamma   90.00
#
_symmetry.space_group_name_H-M   'P 1'
#
loop_
_entity.id
_entity.type
_entity.pdbx_description
1 polymer ?
#
loop_
_entity_poly.entity_id
_entity_poly.type
_entity_poly.pdbx_seq_one_letter_code
_entity_poly.pdbx_strand_id
1 'polypeptide(L)'
;MQNPGIPGSPAVHLFYYPGLHDSETLRQISLGLEEQGVPCRTISCADIDNALALAHQAAQHSALRTGIGVSASGDTVLTHAQYPADRPLRHCPPDSGYARLRNLGANAGQLVKVIPFSEAL
;
A
#
# COMPACT_ATOMS: atom_id res chain seq x y z
N MET A 1 -21.29 -19.36 -22.02
CA MET A 1 -21.23 -17.90 -21.85
C MET A 1 -20.64 -17.63 -20.47
N GLN A 2 -19.40 -17.18 -20.38
CA GLN A 2 -18.77 -16.83 -19.11
C GLN A 2 -19.43 -15.56 -18.59
N ASN A 3 -19.93 -15.61 -17.36
CA ASN A 3 -20.41 -14.43 -16.64
C ASN A 3 -19.21 -13.49 -16.48
N PRO A 4 -19.20 -12.26 -17.01
CA PRO A 4 -18.12 -11.33 -16.80
C PRO A 4 -18.16 -10.97 -15.31
N GLY A 5 -17.37 -11.68 -14.51
CA GLY A 5 -17.44 -11.63 -13.05
C GLY A 5 -17.52 -10.19 -12.57
N ILE A 6 -18.38 -9.95 -11.58
CA ILE A 6 -18.48 -8.66 -10.90
C ILE A 6 -17.05 -8.16 -10.66
N PRO A 7 -16.65 -6.99 -11.19
CA PRO A 7 -15.31 -6.46 -10.94
C PRO A 7 -15.10 -6.48 -9.44
N GLY A 8 -14.03 -7.14 -8.97
CA GLY A 8 -13.76 -7.25 -7.54
C GLY A 8 -13.82 -5.87 -6.91
N SER A 9 -14.39 -5.77 -5.69
CA SER A 9 -14.59 -4.49 -5.01
C SER A 9 -13.31 -3.62 -5.05
N PRO A 10 -13.44 -2.30 -5.32
CA PRO A 10 -12.30 -1.40 -5.33
C PRO A 10 -11.52 -1.49 -4.02
N ALA A 11 -10.20 -1.62 -4.13
CA ALA A 11 -9.30 -1.76 -2.98
C ALA A 11 -7.98 -1.04 -3.25
N VAL A 12 -7.35 -0.54 -2.20
CA VAL A 12 -5.93 -0.15 -2.24
C VAL A 12 -5.13 -1.42 -2.42
N HIS A 13 -4.17 -1.39 -3.35
CA HIS A 13 -3.28 -2.52 -3.55
C HIS A 13 -2.00 -2.31 -2.75
N LEU A 14 -1.58 -3.36 -2.05
CA LEU A 14 -0.33 -3.44 -1.32
C LEU A 14 0.52 -4.53 -1.99
N PHE A 15 1.55 -4.10 -2.72
CA PHE A 15 2.50 -5.01 -3.36
C PHE A 15 3.69 -5.24 -2.43
N TYR A 16 4.11 -6.48 -2.26
CA TYR A 16 5.18 -6.81 -1.32
C TYR A 16 6.11 -7.91 -1.84
N TYR A 17 7.35 -7.91 -1.35
CA TYR A 17 8.29 -8.98 -1.64
C TYR A 17 7.84 -10.30 -0.97
N PRO A 18 7.79 -11.45 -1.68
CA PRO A 18 7.17 -12.68 -1.18
C PRO A 18 7.64 -13.17 0.19
N GLY A 19 8.89 -12.90 0.57
CA GLY A 19 9.44 -13.24 1.89
C GLY A 19 8.75 -12.57 3.08
N LEU A 20 7.90 -11.57 2.84
CA LEU A 20 7.12 -10.85 3.87
C LEU A 20 5.67 -11.35 4.03
N HIS A 21 5.32 -12.48 3.40
CA HIS A 21 4.00 -13.10 3.56
C HIS A 21 3.64 -13.23 5.05
N ASP A 22 2.41 -12.84 5.42
CA ASP A 22 1.89 -12.79 6.80
C ASP A 22 2.74 -12.04 7.82
N SER A 23 3.67 -11.18 7.39
CA SER A 23 4.48 -10.38 8.32
C SER A 23 3.63 -9.34 9.06
N GLU A 24 4.07 -9.00 10.28
CA GLU A 24 3.43 -7.94 11.07
C GLU A 24 3.47 -6.59 10.34
N THR A 25 4.47 -6.34 9.49
CA THR A 25 4.53 -5.16 8.61
C THR A 25 3.28 -5.04 7.73
N LEU A 26 2.93 -6.10 6.99
CA LEU A 26 1.75 -6.10 6.12
C LEU A 26 0.45 -5.97 6.93
N ARG A 27 0.40 -6.63 8.08
CA ARG A 27 -0.75 -6.58 8.98
C ARG A 27 -0.99 -5.17 9.51
N GLN A 28 0.06 -4.48 9.96
CA GLN A 28 -0.05 -3.13 10.51
C GLN A 28 -0.53 -2.12 9.46
N ILE A 29 -0.01 -2.21 8.24
CA ILE A 29 -0.47 -1.36 7.13
C ILE A 29 -1.95 -1.64 6.81
N SER A 30 -2.32 -2.92 6.72
CA SER A 30 -3.70 -3.31 6.38
C SER A 30 -4.70 -2.86 7.44
N LEU A 31 -4.35 -2.97 8.72
CA LEU A 31 -5.17 -2.46 9.82
C LEU A 31 -5.36 -0.94 9.75
N GLY A 32 -4.37 -0.18 9.27
CA GLY A 32 -4.51 1.28 9.10
C GLY A 32 -5.51 1.65 8.00
N LEU A 33 -5.54 0.88 6.91
CA LEU A 33 -6.56 0.99 5.87
C LEU A 33 -7.95 0.60 6.41
N GLU A 34 -8.03 -0.46 7.21
CA GLU A 34 -9.27 -0.93 7.84
C GLU A 34 -9.87 0.09 8.83
N GLU A 35 -9.04 0.78 9.63
CA GLU A 35 -9.46 1.89 10.50
C GLU A 35 -10.07 3.04 9.69
N GLN A 36 -9.64 3.21 8.44
CA GLN A 36 -10.25 4.14 7.49
C GLN A 36 -11.45 3.54 6.75
N GLY A 37 -11.84 2.29 6.97
CA GLY A 37 -12.90 1.63 6.22
C GLY A 37 -12.58 1.49 4.73
N VAL A 38 -11.30 1.45 4.36
CA VAL A 38 -10.84 1.32 2.98
C VAL A 38 -10.32 -0.11 2.76
N PRO A 39 -10.85 -0.86 1.77
CA PRO A 39 -10.39 -2.22 1.50
C PRO A 39 -8.91 -2.27 1.08
N CYS A 40 -8.19 -3.28 1.56
CA CYS A 40 -6.80 -3.57 1.19
C CYS A 40 -6.73 -4.91 0.44
N ARG A 41 -5.93 -4.97 -0.63
CA ARG A 41 -5.58 -6.23 -1.32
C ARG A 41 -4.06 -6.38 -1.36
N THR A 42 -3.55 -7.39 -0.66
CA THR A 42 -2.13 -7.74 -0.62
C THR A 42 -1.76 -8.67 -1.76
N ILE A 43 -0.73 -8.32 -2.53
CA ILE A 43 -0.26 -9.07 -3.70
C ILE A 43 1.26 -9.23 -3.60
N SER A 44 1.77 -10.46 -3.64
CA SER A 44 3.20 -10.69 -3.67
C SER A 44 3.77 -10.44 -5.07
N CYS A 45 4.97 -9.88 -5.15
CA CYS A 45 5.66 -9.61 -6.41
C CYS A 45 7.16 -9.96 -6.25
N ALA A 46 7.59 -11.05 -6.88
CA ALA A 46 8.96 -11.55 -6.76
C ALA A 46 9.97 -10.78 -7.62
N ASP A 47 9.52 -10.15 -8.71
CA ASP A 47 10.40 -9.57 -9.73
C ASP A 47 10.89 -8.15 -9.38
N ILE A 48 10.37 -7.55 -8.30
CA ILE A 48 10.67 -6.17 -7.91
C ILE A 48 11.02 -6.13 -6.42
N ASP A 49 12.27 -5.76 -6.12
CA ASP A 49 12.74 -5.50 -4.75
C ASP A 49 13.09 -4.02 -4.55
N ASN A 50 12.11 -3.16 -4.84
CA ASN A 50 12.20 -1.72 -4.63
C ASN A 50 10.82 -1.20 -4.20
N ALA A 51 10.74 -0.62 -3.00
CA ALA A 51 9.46 -0.22 -2.40
C ALA A 51 8.71 0.81 -3.25
N LEU A 52 9.41 1.77 -3.85
CA LEU A 52 8.80 2.80 -4.70
C LEU A 52 8.25 2.19 -6.00
N ALA A 53 9.01 1.34 -6.67
CA ALA A 53 8.56 0.65 -7.87
C ALA A 53 7.35 -0.26 -7.59
N LEU A 54 7.39 -1.02 -6.48
CA LEU A 54 6.25 -1.81 -6.01
C LEU A 54 5.01 -0.93 -5.76
N ALA A 55 5.17 0.20 -5.07
CA ALA A 55 4.07 1.11 -4.75
C ALA A 55 3.44 1.71 -6.02
N HIS A 56 4.25 2.09 -7.00
CA HIS A 56 3.77 2.60 -8.29
C HIS A 56 3.03 1.51 -9.07
N GLN A 57 3.58 0.29 -9.12
CA GLN A 57 2.89 -0.82 -9.77
C GLN A 57 1.57 -1.13 -9.07
N ALA A 58 1.54 -1.13 -7.74
CA ALA A 58 0.32 -1.31 -6.96
C ALA A 58 -0.72 -0.23 -7.28
N ALA A 59 -0.31 1.03 -7.34
CA ALA A 59 -1.18 2.16 -7.64
C ALA A 59 -1.79 2.08 -9.04
N GLN A 60 -1.02 1.59 -10.03
CA GLN A 60 -1.50 1.37 -11.39
C GLN A 60 -2.55 0.25 -11.48
N HIS A 61 -2.41 -0.81 -10.68
CA HIS A 61 -3.35 -1.92 -10.64
C HIS A 61 -4.58 -1.67 -9.76
N SER A 62 -4.49 -0.73 -8.81
CA SER A 62 -5.60 -0.37 -7.94
C SER A 62 -6.62 0.50 -8.68
N ALA A 63 -7.90 0.11 -8.64
CA ALA A 63 -9.01 0.95 -9.10
C ALA A 63 -9.11 2.27 -8.31
N LEU A 64 -8.58 2.30 -7.08
CA LEU A 64 -8.49 3.49 -6.23
C LEU A 64 -7.23 4.32 -6.48
N ARG A 65 -6.41 3.93 -7.47
CA ARG A 65 -5.20 4.64 -7.93
C ARG A 65 -4.15 4.87 -6.83
N THR A 66 -4.32 4.23 -5.68
CA THR A 66 -3.48 4.33 -4.49
C THR A 66 -2.75 3.02 -4.30
N GLY A 67 -1.44 3.10 -4.06
CA GLY A 67 -0.59 1.92 -3.98
C GLY A 67 0.39 2.01 -2.84
N ILE A 68 0.61 0.87 -2.20
CA ILE A 68 1.63 0.67 -1.18
C ILE A 68 2.61 -0.39 -1.67
N GLY A 69 3.90 -0.16 -1.48
CA GLY A 69 4.97 -1.09 -1.83
C GLY A 69 5.84 -1.41 -0.63
N VAL A 70 6.16 -2.68 -0.42
CA VAL A 70 7.04 -3.16 0.66
C VAL A 70 8.17 -4.02 0.09
N SER A 71 9.41 -3.55 0.16
CA SER A 71 10.60 -4.30 -0.30
C SER A 71 10.93 -5.48 0.62
N ALA A 72 11.88 -6.33 0.23
CA ALA A 72 12.37 -7.44 1.05
C ALA A 72 12.94 -6.98 2.40
N SER A 73 13.54 -5.78 2.45
CA SER A 73 14.08 -5.18 3.67
C SER A 73 13.01 -4.54 4.58
N GLY A 74 11.74 -4.54 4.17
CA GLY A 74 10.66 -3.85 4.88
C GLY A 74 10.59 -2.34 4.61
N ASP A 75 11.39 -1.82 3.67
CA ASP A 75 11.23 -0.45 3.19
C ASP A 75 9.83 -0.29 2.60
N THR A 76 9.10 0.74 3.03
CA THR A 76 7.67 0.86 2.73
C THR A 76 7.33 2.23 2.17
N VAL A 77 6.67 2.25 1.01
CA VAL A 77 6.26 3.47 0.32
C VAL A 77 4.77 3.49 0.05
N LEU A 78 4.14 4.65 0.27
CA LEU A 78 2.81 5.00 -0.24
C LEU A 78 2.96 5.96 -1.42
N THR A 79 2.21 5.72 -2.49
CA THR A 79 2.14 6.61 -3.66
C THR A 79 0.73 6.62 -4.29
N HIS A 80 0.58 7.46 -5.32
CA HIS A 80 -0.61 7.55 -6.17
C HIS A 80 -0.21 7.38 -7.64
N ALA A 81 -1.09 6.83 -8.46
CA ALA A 81 -0.79 6.48 -9.85
C ALA A 81 -0.48 7.69 -10.76
N GLN A 82 -0.84 8.90 -10.34
CA GLN A 82 -0.52 10.16 -11.03
C GLN A 82 0.63 10.95 -10.37
N TYR A 83 1.18 10.43 -9.26
CA TYR A 83 2.33 11.07 -8.62
C TYR A 83 3.61 10.67 -9.34
N PRO A 84 4.66 11.52 -9.38
CA PRO A 84 5.91 11.18 -10.04
C PRO A 84 6.53 9.90 -9.50
N ALA A 85 6.99 9.04 -10.42
CA ALA A 85 7.48 7.69 -10.12
C ALA A 85 8.79 7.63 -9.33
N ASP A 86 9.49 8.76 -9.25
CA ASP A 86 10.81 8.93 -8.65
C ASP A 86 10.76 9.47 -7.22
N ARG A 87 9.56 9.68 -6.65
CA ARG A 87 9.41 10.16 -5.27
C ARG A 87 8.21 9.55 -4.55
N PRO A 88 8.36 9.19 -3.26
CA PRO A 88 7.25 8.69 -2.45
C PRO A 88 6.34 9.83 -1.98
N LEU A 89 5.02 9.58 -1.83
CA LEU A 89 4.12 10.51 -1.10
C LEU A 89 4.36 10.43 0.41
N ARG A 90 4.54 9.20 0.91
CA ARG A 90 4.98 8.90 2.27
C ARG A 90 5.92 7.71 2.24
N HIS A 91 6.87 7.72 3.15
CA HIS A 91 7.94 6.73 3.22
C HIS A 91 8.19 6.34 4.68
N CYS A 92 8.25 5.04 4.91
CA CYS A 92 8.72 4.44 6.15
C CYS A 92 9.96 3.61 5.81
N PRO A 93 11.16 4.00 6.27
CA PRO A 93 12.37 3.20 6.09
C PRO A 93 12.23 1.84 6.79
N PRO A 94 13.13 0.88 6.49
CA PRO A 94 13.26 -0.36 7.25
C PRO A 94 13.27 -0.11 8.77
N ASP A 95 12.78 -1.08 9.53
CA ASP A 95 12.68 -1.04 11.00
C ASP A 95 11.80 0.09 11.57
N SER A 96 11.02 0.77 10.72
CA SER A 96 9.97 1.68 11.20
C SER A 96 9.03 0.96 12.16
N GLY A 97 8.80 1.56 13.33
CA GLY A 97 7.90 0.99 14.33
C GLY A 97 6.48 0.78 13.79
N TYR A 98 5.78 -0.22 14.33
CA TYR A 98 4.45 -0.62 13.90
C TYR A 98 3.42 0.52 13.91
N ALA A 99 3.53 1.49 14.83
CA ALA A 99 2.68 2.68 14.84
C ALA A 99 2.83 3.54 13.57
N ARG A 100 4.06 3.68 13.05
CA ARG A 100 4.32 4.41 11.80
C ARG A 100 3.78 3.66 10.59
N LEU A 101 3.92 2.33 10.56
CA LEU A 101 3.36 1.47 9.51
C LEU A 101 1.83 1.48 9.52
N ARG A 102 1.22 1.47 10.71
CA ARG A 102 -0.23 1.66 10.89
C ARG A 102 -0.68 3.01 10.35
N ASN A 103 0.01 4.08 10.74
CA ASN A 103 -0.27 5.43 10.25
C ASN A 103 -0.10 5.54 8.72
N LEU A 104 0.89 4.86 8.14
CA LEU A 104 1.05 4.79 6.69
C LEU A 104 -0.18 4.17 6.00
N GLY A 105 -0.71 3.07 6.56
CA GLY A 105 -1.98 2.48 6.11
C GLY A 105 -3.15 3.46 6.22
N ALA A 106 -3.26 4.17 7.34
CA ALA A 106 -4.28 5.20 7.53
C ALA A 106 -4.14 6.34 6.51
N ASN A 107 -2.92 6.80 6.22
CA ASN A 107 -2.64 7.82 5.21
C ASN A 107 -3.05 7.36 3.81
N ALA A 108 -2.91 6.06 3.50
CA ALA A 108 -3.41 5.52 2.24
C ALA A 108 -4.94 5.59 2.15
N GLY A 109 -5.65 5.32 3.26
CA GLY A 109 -7.10 5.49 3.32
C GLY A 109 -7.54 6.95 3.25
N GLN A 110 -6.80 7.86 3.87
CA GLN A 110 -7.02 9.31 3.80
C GLN A 110 -6.81 9.85 2.39
N LEU A 111 -5.82 9.32 1.66
CA LEU A 111 -5.57 9.65 0.25
C LEU A 111 -6.79 9.30 -0.62
N VAL A 112 -7.33 8.10 -0.46
CA VAL A 112 -8.55 7.65 -1.16
C VAL A 112 -9.74 8.56 -0.85
N LYS A 113 -9.88 8.98 0.41
CA LYS A 113 -10.98 9.85 0.86
C LYS A 113 -10.76 11.34 0.59
N VAL A 114 -9.60 11.72 0.06
CA VAL A 114 -9.22 13.12 -0.20
C VAL A 114 -9.28 13.99 1.07
N ILE A 115 -8.66 13.51 2.14
CA ILE A 115 -8.51 14.25 3.40
C ILE A 115 -7.02 14.38 3.81
N PRO A 116 -6.66 15.36 4.65
CA PRO A 116 -5.27 15.58 5.04
C PRO A 116 -4.66 14.36 5.74
N PHE A 117 -3.35 14.17 5.52
CA PHE A 117 -2.61 13.09 6.15
C PHE A 117 -2.40 13.32 7.64
N SER A 118 -2.56 12.26 8.42
CA SER A 118 -2.15 12.24 9.82
C SER A 118 -0.64 12.09 9.94
N GLU A 119 -0.04 12.79 10.89
CA GLU A 119 1.36 12.59 11.24
C GLU A 119 1.51 11.41 12.22
N ALA A 120 2.56 10.62 12.04
CA ALA A 120 2.93 9.60 13.02
C ALA A 120 3.74 10.28 14.13
N LEU A 121 3.26 10.20 15.37
CA LEU A 121 4.02 10.54 16.58
C LEU A 121 5.03 9.44 16.91
#